data_AF-A0A915Z434-F1
#
_entry.id   AF-A0A915Z434-F1
#
_cell.length_a   1.000
_cell.length_b   1.000
_cell.length_c   1.000
_cell.angle_alpha   90.00
_cell.angle_beta   90.00
_cell.angle_gamma   90.00
#
_symmetry.space_group_name_H-M   'P 1'
#
loop_
_entity.id
_entity.type
_entity.pdbx_description
1 polymer ?
#
loop_
_entity_poly.entity_id
_entity_poly.type
_entity_poly.pdbx_seq_one_letter_code
_entity_poly.pdbx_strand_id
1 'polypeptide(L)'
;MVEVEKINDNLSIISSYETPQQWAIRVKDDLQTLIAEGYRSFYHVFCLFGSFGQGVTKTYYNIWAGRELPISYHRPSVHKSQMAICFKCWKLVKITEVKPRKIYFDGWRR
;
A
#
# COMPACT_ATOMS: atom_id res chain seq x y z
N MET A 1 12.72 -4.63 -1.19
CA MET A 1 11.83 -3.74 -1.99
C MET A 1 10.36 -4.16 -1.84
N VAL A 2 9.99 -5.38 -2.24
CA VAL A 2 8.61 -5.91 -2.09
C VAL A 2 8.14 -5.96 -0.63
N GLU A 3 9.03 -6.17 0.33
CA GLU A 3 8.67 -6.24 1.76
C GLU A 3 8.16 -4.91 2.32
N VAL A 4 8.80 -3.79 1.95
CA VAL A 4 8.34 -2.44 2.34
C VAL A 4 6.99 -2.13 1.73
N GLU A 5 6.75 -2.57 0.48
CA GLU A 5 5.43 -2.45 -0.15
C GLU A 5 4.38 -3.25 0.60
N LYS A 6 4.71 -4.48 1.02
CA LYS A 6 3.80 -5.31 1.81
C LYS A 6 3.41 -4.64 3.12
N ILE A 7 4.36 -4.02 3.83
CA ILE A 7 4.06 -3.32 5.09
C ILE A 7 3.09 -2.16 4.82
N ASN A 8 3.37 -1.33 3.81
CA ASN A 8 2.51 -0.20 3.48
C ASN A 8 1.14 -0.66 2.98
N ASP A 9 1.08 -1.63 2.07
CA ASP A 9 -0.17 -2.19 1.58
C ASP A 9 -0.97 -2.86 2.71
N ASN A 10 -0.32 -3.48 3.71
CA ASN A 10 -1.02 -4.01 4.88
C ASN A 10 -1.62 -2.90 5.76
N LEU A 11 -0.85 -1.84 6.02
CA LEU A 11 -1.37 -0.65 6.71
C LEU A 11 -2.49 0.02 5.92
N SER A 12 -2.45 -0.05 4.60
CA SER A 12 -3.46 0.54 3.73
C SER A 12 -4.85 -0.10 3.88
N ILE A 13 -4.93 -1.34 4.37
CA ILE A 13 -6.18 -2.10 4.44
C ILE A 13 -7.08 -1.52 5.52
N ILE A 14 -8.28 -1.12 5.08
CA ILE A 14 -9.41 -0.79 5.93
C ILE A 14 -10.18 -2.10 6.18
N SER A 15 -10.21 -2.52 7.44
CA SER A 15 -10.96 -3.66 7.94
C SER A 15 -12.46 -3.46 7.76
N SER A 16 -13.20 -4.55 7.56
CA SER A 16 -14.65 -4.51 7.32
C SER A 16 -15.46 -3.88 8.46
N TYR A 17 -14.92 -3.88 9.68
CA TYR A 17 -15.55 -3.35 10.89
C TYR A 17 -14.99 -1.99 11.34
N GLU A 18 -14.05 -1.39 10.60
CA GLU A 18 -13.49 -0.08 10.95
C GLU A 18 -13.92 1.01 9.96
N THR A 19 -14.18 2.20 10.48
CA THR A 19 -14.40 3.40 9.65
C THR A 19 -13.07 3.93 9.12
N PRO A 20 -13.06 4.69 8.01
CA PRO A 20 -11.83 5.34 7.54
C PRO A 20 -11.14 6.23 8.57
N GLN A 21 -11.88 6.80 9.51
CA GLN A 21 -11.32 7.60 10.60
C GLN A 21 -10.60 6.72 11.63
N GLN A 22 -11.23 5.61 12.03
CA GLN A 22 -10.60 4.64 12.94
C GLN A 22 -9.36 4.01 12.31
N TRP A 23 -9.43 3.64 11.03
CA TRP A 23 -8.27 3.20 10.25
C TRP A 23 -7.13 4.23 10.32
N ALA A 24 -7.43 5.50 10.02
CA ALA A 24 -6.42 6.55 10.00
C ALA A 24 -5.76 6.77 11.37
N ILE A 25 -6.53 6.67 12.45
CA ILE A 25 -6.00 6.75 13.82
C ILE A 25 -5.09 5.55 14.10
N ARG A 26 -5.53 4.34 13.76
CA ARG A 26 -4.79 3.10 13.99
C ARG A 26 -3.43 3.09 13.29
N VAL A 27 -3.36 3.52 12.04
CA VAL A 27 -2.15 3.37 11.22
C VAL A 27 -1.18 4.54 11.31
N LYS A 28 -1.58 5.64 11.96
CA LYS A 28 -0.80 6.89 11.96
C LYS A 28 0.58 6.70 12.59
N ASP A 29 0.64 6.10 13.77
CA ASP A 29 1.88 5.98 14.54
C ASP A 29 2.86 4.99 13.87
N ASP A 30 2.34 3.86 13.38
CA ASP A 30 3.12 2.87 12.61
C ASP A 30 3.69 3.51 11.33
N LEU A 31 2.86 4.25 10.60
CA LEU A 31 3.27 4.92 9.37
C LEU A 31 4.32 6.01 9.64
N GLN A 32 4.18 6.77 10.73
CA GLN A 32 5.18 7.75 11.16
C GLN A 32 6.52 7.08 11.49
N THR A 33 6.49 5.96 12.21
CA THR A 33 7.68 5.18 12.55
C THR A 33 8.39 4.67 11.31
N LEU A 34 7.66 4.07 10.37
CA LEU A 34 8.22 3.58 9.11
C LEU A 34 8.89 4.68 8.30
N ILE A 35 8.26 5.85 8.19
CA ILE A 35 8.84 6.99 7.47
C ILE A 35 10.10 7.50 8.17
N ALA A 36 10.10 7.57 9.50
CA ALA A 36 11.25 8.00 10.30
C ALA A 36 12.45 7.03 10.16
N GLU A 37 12.17 5.73 10.10
CA GLU A 37 13.17 4.68 9.85
C GLU A 37 13.66 4.62 8.40
N GLY A 38 13.08 5.42 7.50
CA GLY A 38 13.47 5.51 6.09
C GLY A 38 12.83 4.46 5.19
N TYR A 39 11.84 3.70 5.68
CA TYR A 39 11.08 2.74 4.88
C TYR A 39 10.11 3.47 3.94
N ARG A 40 10.58 3.78 2.73
CA ARG A 40 9.78 4.44 1.70
C ARG A 40 9.17 3.43 0.74
N SER A 41 7.85 3.50 0.59
CA SER A 41 7.13 2.78 -0.46
C SER A 41 7.27 3.52 -1.80
N PHE A 42 7.49 2.77 -2.86
CA PHE A 42 7.52 3.23 -4.25
C PHE A 42 6.17 3.77 -4.72
N TYR A 43 5.08 3.29 -4.13
CA TYR A 43 3.72 3.63 -4.57
C TYR A 43 3.03 4.60 -3.64
N HIS A 44 3.39 4.62 -2.37
CA HIS A 44 2.87 5.54 -1.38
C HIS A 44 3.89 6.66 -1.12
N VAL A 45 4.20 7.46 -2.15
CA VAL A 45 5.22 8.52 -2.02
C VAL A 45 4.66 9.74 -1.29
N PHE A 46 3.40 10.10 -1.54
CA PHE A 46 2.77 11.32 -1.01
C PHE A 46 1.64 11.04 -0.03
N CYS A 47 0.98 9.89 -0.18
CA CYS A 47 -0.13 9.48 0.67
C CYS A 47 -0.29 7.97 0.67
N LEU A 48 -0.88 7.46 1.75
CA LEU A 48 -1.32 6.07 1.88
C LEU A 48 -2.80 6.02 1.54
N PHE A 49 -3.19 5.31 0.47
CA PHE A 49 -4.59 5.15 0.10
C PHE A 49 -5.25 4.08 0.96
N GLY A 50 -6.48 4.32 1.41
CA GLY A 50 -7.29 3.26 1.99
C GLY A 50 -7.59 2.20 0.94
N SER A 51 -7.38 0.94 1.29
CA SER A 51 -7.58 -0.22 0.42
C SER A 51 -8.49 -1.26 1.08
N PHE A 52 -8.97 -2.22 0.29
CA PHE A 52 -9.73 -3.37 0.75
C PHE A 52 -9.18 -4.66 0.13
N GLY A 53 -9.41 -5.77 0.84
CA GLY A 53 -8.87 -7.08 0.48
C GLY A 53 -7.48 -7.32 1.07
N GLN A 54 -6.83 -8.41 0.66
CA GLN A 54 -5.50 -8.78 1.12
C GLN A 54 -4.46 -8.62 0.01
N GLY A 55 -3.24 -8.24 0.39
CA GLY A 55 -2.10 -8.25 -0.52
C GLY A 55 -1.64 -9.69 -0.75
N VAL A 56 -2.19 -10.38 -1.76
CA VAL A 56 -1.90 -11.80 -1.97
C VAL A 56 -0.51 -11.95 -2.59
N THR A 57 0.41 -12.56 -1.86
CA THR A 57 1.66 -13.07 -2.44
C THR A 57 1.41 -14.49 -2.91
N LYS A 58 1.45 -14.74 -4.22
CA LYS A 58 1.44 -16.10 -4.75
C LYS A 58 2.84 -16.67 -4.70
N THR A 59 3.02 -17.77 -3.98
CA THR A 59 4.22 -18.60 -4.10
C THR A 59 3.99 -19.69 -5.14
N TYR A 60 5.02 -20.00 -5.91
CA TYR A 60 5.08 -21.22 -6.71
C TYR A 60 6.29 -22.02 -6.33
N TYR A 61 6.16 -23.34 -6.40
CA TYR A 61 7.29 -24.22 -6.28
C TYR A 61 8.12 -24.18 -7.56
N ASN A 62 9.35 -23.66 -7.48
CA ASN A 62 10.28 -23.67 -8.60
C ASN A 62 11.10 -24.96 -8.54
N ILE A 63 10.80 -25.88 -9.46
CA ILE A 63 11.39 -27.22 -9.55
C ILE A 63 12.92 -27.16 -9.76
N TRP A 64 13.42 -26.15 -10.47
CA TRP A 64 14.85 -25.96 -10.76
C TRP A 64 15.61 -25.37 -9.57
N ALA A 65 14.95 -24.53 -8.78
CA ALA A 65 15.53 -23.93 -7.57
C ALA A 65 15.32 -24.78 -6.31
N GLY A 66 14.51 -25.84 -6.37
CA GLY A 66 14.19 -26.72 -5.25
C GLY A 66 13.45 -26.04 -4.09
N ARG A 67 12.84 -24.87 -4.31
CA ARG A 67 12.18 -24.07 -3.27
C ARG A 67 10.97 -23.31 -3.78
N GLU A 68 10.08 -22.93 -2.87
CA GLU A 68 9.03 -21.97 -3.16
C GLU A 68 9.62 -20.58 -3.40
N LEU A 69 9.18 -19.95 -4.48
CA LEU A 69 9.53 -18.58 -4.83
C LEU A 69 8.23 -17.74 -4.86
N PRO A 70 8.23 -16.52 -4.33
CA PRO A 70 7.12 -15.59 -4.54
C PRO A 70 7.15 -15.07 -5.99
N ILE A 71 6.17 -15.40 -6.84
CA ILE A 71 6.11 -14.88 -8.23
C ILE A 71 5.40 -13.55 -8.28
N SER A 72 4.21 -13.48 -7.70
CA SER A 72 3.31 -12.36 -7.94
C SER A 72 2.76 -11.84 -6.63
N TYR A 73 3.26 -10.67 -6.27
CA TYR A 73 2.64 -9.84 -5.27
C TYR A 73 1.47 -9.10 -5.92
N HIS A 74 0.26 -9.34 -5.41
CA HIS A 74 -0.94 -8.59 -5.79
C HIS A 74 -1.25 -7.57 -4.71
N ARG A 75 -1.41 -6.31 -5.14
CA ARG A 75 -1.78 -5.21 -4.27
C ARG A 75 -3.28 -5.25 -3.91
N PRO A 76 -3.67 -4.89 -2.67
CA PRO A 76 -5.05 -4.64 -2.30
C PRO A 76 -5.74 -3.61 -3.22
N SER A 77 -7.05 -3.78 -3.42
CA SER A 77 -7.82 -2.86 -4.28
C SER A 77 -8.15 -1.57 -3.55
N VAL A 78 -8.27 -0.45 -4.27
CA VAL A 78 -8.62 0.84 -3.66
C VAL A 78 -9.98 0.76 -2.96
N HIS A 79 -10.04 1.20 -1.71
CA HIS A 79 -11.26 1.17 -0.91
C HIS A 79 -12.31 2.13 -1.48
N LYS A 80 -13.59 1.73 -1.40
CA LYS A 80 -14.73 2.48 -1.95
C LYS A 80 -14.91 3.88 -1.34
N SER A 81 -14.35 4.10 -0.15
CA SER A 81 -14.37 5.40 0.54
C SER A 81 -13.49 6.44 -0.16
N GLN A 82 -12.53 6.02 -1.00
CA GLN A 82 -11.56 6.88 -1.68
C GLN A 82 -10.80 7.81 -0.71
N MET A 83 -10.50 7.29 0.49
CA MET A 83 -9.79 8.05 1.53
C MET A 83 -8.29 7.78 1.45
N ALA A 84 -7.48 8.76 1.81
CA ALA A 84 -6.03 8.60 1.92
C ALA A 84 -5.48 9.42 3.10
N ILE A 85 -4.33 9.01 3.63
CA ILE A 85 -3.58 9.78 4.65
C ILE A 85 -2.45 10.49 3.95
N CYS A 86 -2.46 11.83 3.98
CA CYS A 86 -1.39 12.62 3.41
C CYS A 86 -0.18 12.65 4.34
N PHE A 87 1.00 12.30 3.84
CA PHE A 87 2.23 12.25 4.66
C PHE A 87 2.73 13.63 5.08
N LYS A 88 2.35 14.68 4.33
CA LYS A 88 2.73 16.06 4.65
C LYS A 88 1.94 16.62 5.81
N CYS A 89 0.61 16.45 5.81
CA CYS A 89 -0.26 17.07 6.81
C CYS A 89 -0.82 16.09 7.84
N TRP A 90 -0.60 14.78 7.67
CA TRP A 90 -1.12 13.71 8.53
C TRP A 90 -2.64 13.74 8.72
N LYS A 91 -3.35 14.33 7.74
CA LYS A 91 -4.80 14.40 7.71
C LYS A 91 -5.36 13.36 6.75
N LEU A 92 -6.52 12.86 7.11
CA LEU A 92 -7.36 12.04 6.26
C LEU A 92 -8.01 12.93 5.19
N VAL A 93 -7.78 12.61 3.92
CA VAL A 93 -8.28 13.36 2.76
C VAL A 93 -9.12 12.46 1.88
N LYS A 94 -10.19 13.01 1.32
CA LYS A 94 -11.00 12.33 0.29
C LYS A 94 -10.42 12.64 -1.08
N ILE A 95 -10.07 11.61 -1.82
CA ILE A 95 -9.52 11.73 -3.17
C ILE A 95 -10.70 11.64 -4.15
N THR A 96 -11.12 12.78 -4.70
CA THR A 96 -12.24 12.85 -5.65
C THR A 96 -11.84 12.44 -7.07
N GLU A 97 -10.54 12.43 -7.39
CA GLU A 97 -10.02 12.00 -8.69
C GLU A 97 -9.09 10.78 -8.55
N VAL A 98 -9.68 9.59 -8.46
CA VAL A 98 -8.97 8.33 -8.77
C VAL A 98 -9.14 8.07 -10.27
N LYS A 99 -8.73 9.00 -11.13
CA LYS A 99 -8.32 8.62 -12.48
C LYS A 99 -6.80 8.46 -12.40
N PRO A 100 -6.28 7.25 -12.14
CA PRO A 100 -4.93 6.97 -12.60
C PRO A 100 -4.97 7.26 -14.10
N ARG A 101 -4.40 8.39 -14.54
CA ARG A 101 -4.06 8.52 -15.95
C ARG A 101 -3.24 7.26 -16.25
N LYS A 102 -3.54 6.56 -17.35
CA LYS A 102 -2.79 5.38 -17.85
C LYS A 102 -1.35 5.74 -18.25
N ILE A 103 -0.71 6.63 -17.50
CA ILE A 103 0.69 6.94 -17.60
C ILE A 103 1.27 6.22 -16.40
N TYR A 104 1.54 4.92 -16.60
CA TYR A 104 2.63 4.31 -15.87
C TYR A 104 3.80 5.30 -16.00
N PHE A 105 4.30 5.82 -14.88
CA PHE A 105 5.56 6.55 -14.91
C PHE A 105 6.61 5.52 -15.32
N ASP A 106 6.94 5.49 -16.61
CA ASP A 106 7.93 4.64 -17.27
C ASP A 106 9.37 5.09 -16.99
N GLY A 107 9.55 5.97 -15.99
CA GLY A 107 10.81 6.55 -15.57
C GLY A 107 11.68 5.70 -14.65
N TRP A 108 11.50 4.38 -14.60
CA TRP A 108 12.51 3.46 -14.07
C TRP A 108 12.95 2.53 -15.20
N ARG A 109 13.58 3.10 -16.23
CA ARG A 109 14.53 2.36 -17.05
C ARG A 109 15.84 2.25 -16.25
N ARG A 110 16.31 1.01 -16.19
CA ARG A 110 17.53 0.50 -15.55
C ARG A 110 18.72 1.44 -15.55
#